data_AF-A0A8S3K6W1-F1
#
_entry.id   AF-A0A8S3K6W1-F1
#
_cell.length_a   1.000
_cell.length_b   1.000
_cell.length_c   1.000
_cell.angle_alpha   90.00
_cell.angle_beta   90.00
_cell.angle_gamma   90.00
#
_symmetry.space_group_name_H-M   'P 1'
#
loop_
_entity.id
_entity.type
_entity.pdbx_description
1 polymer ?
#
loop_
_entity_poly.entity_id
_entity_poly.type
_entity_poly.pdbx_seq_one_letter_code
_entity_poly.pdbx_strand_id
1 'polypeptide(L)'
;HRDLASELSWPFSESGITQSNWTGTWHGVLEAYPEGEQGSGWNVTLEIGLYPMTDGACTIWRSTYVENNIRQGLKDYRFCRGRGADDLFIDEGSGVTISAQWINDVLVSPFKYKGVFAVSSMRMRGDILE
;
A
#
# COMPACT_ATOMS: atom_id res chain seq x y z
N HIS A 1 11.90 -2.12 -47.91
CA HIS A 1 11.08 -2.01 -46.69
C HIS A 1 11.38 -3.21 -45.80
N ARG A 2 12.13 -3.02 -44.71
CA ARG A 2 12.39 -4.04 -43.69
C ARG A 2 11.62 -3.62 -42.44
N ASP A 3 10.71 -4.47 -41.97
CA ASP A 3 9.98 -4.31 -40.72
C ASP A 3 10.95 -4.41 -39.53
N LEU A 4 10.96 -3.38 -38.68
CA LEU A 4 11.70 -3.28 -37.42
C LEU A 4 10.70 -3.26 -36.26
N ALA A 5 9.87 -4.30 -36.12
CA ALA A 5 8.86 -4.38 -35.06
C ALA A 5 8.71 -5.78 -34.46
N SER A 6 9.81 -6.51 -34.35
CA SER A 6 9.86 -7.77 -33.62
C SER A 6 11.07 -7.77 -32.69
N GLU A 7 10.83 -8.12 -31.43
CA GLU A 7 11.84 -8.42 -30.41
C GLU A 7 12.28 -7.25 -29.50
N LEU A 8 11.31 -6.59 -28.86
CA LEU A 8 11.49 -6.06 -27.50
C LEU A 8 10.69 -6.92 -26.53
N SER A 9 11.02 -8.21 -26.47
CA SER A 9 10.58 -9.09 -25.37
C SER A 9 11.48 -8.80 -24.17
N TRP A 10 11.09 -7.83 -23.36
CA TRP A 10 11.66 -7.65 -22.03
C TRP A 10 11.38 -8.91 -21.21
N PRO A 11 12.39 -9.61 -20.67
CA PRO A 11 12.15 -10.71 -19.76
C PRO A 11 11.73 -10.11 -18.42
N PHE A 12 10.46 -9.73 -18.29
CA PHE A 12 9.87 -9.64 -16.96
C PHE A 12 9.80 -11.08 -16.44
N SER A 13 10.82 -11.45 -15.66
CA SER A 13 10.69 -12.60 -14.78
C SER A 13 9.62 -12.20 -13.76
N GLU A 14 8.39 -12.67 -13.98
CA GLU A 14 7.35 -12.72 -12.94
C GLU A 14 7.86 -13.66 -11.85
N SER A 15 8.76 -13.16 -11.01
CA SER A 15 9.02 -13.73 -9.70
C SER A 15 7.74 -13.49 -8.90
N GLY A 16 6.80 -14.42 -9.04
CA GLY A 16 5.50 -14.37 -8.39
C GLY A 16 5.69 -14.18 -6.90
N ILE A 17 5.39 -12.98 -6.42
CA ILE A 17 5.32 -12.71 -4.99
C ILE A 17 4.21 -13.59 -4.45
N THR A 18 4.54 -14.49 -3.55
CA THR A 18 3.54 -15.24 -2.79
C THR A 18 2.93 -14.29 -1.75
N GLN A 19 2.01 -13.44 -2.19
CA GLN A 19 1.29 -12.46 -1.36
C GLN A 19 0.48 -13.11 -0.21
N SER A 20 0.38 -14.43 -0.18
CA SER A 20 -0.54 -15.19 0.66
C SER A 20 -0.22 -15.20 2.16
N ASN A 21 0.98 -14.77 2.58
CA ASN A 21 1.43 -14.92 3.98
C ASN A 21 1.77 -13.61 4.70
N TRP A 22 1.67 -12.45 4.04
CA TRP A 22 2.00 -11.19 4.69
C TRP A 22 0.99 -10.87 5.82
N THR A 23 1.48 -10.81 7.05
CA THR A 23 0.69 -10.42 8.23
C THR A 23 1.66 -9.93 9.30
N GLY A 24 1.25 -8.95 10.07
CA GLY A 24 2.05 -8.46 11.19
C GLY A 24 2.12 -6.94 11.26
N THR A 25 3.21 -6.45 11.83
CA THR A 25 3.40 -5.04 12.12
C THR A 25 4.48 -4.44 11.22
N TRP A 26 4.06 -3.53 10.35
CA TRP A 26 4.94 -2.75 9.49
C TRP A 26 5.29 -1.40 10.13
N HIS A 27 6.49 -0.90 9.84
CA HIS A 27 6.94 0.42 10.26
C HIS A 27 7.53 1.14 9.04
N GLY A 28 7.12 2.38 8.80
CA GLY A 28 7.70 3.19 7.75
C GLY A 28 7.30 4.65 7.83
N VAL A 29 7.33 5.33 6.68
CA VAL A 29 7.07 6.77 6.58
C VAL A 29 5.95 7.00 5.57
N LEU A 30 4.94 7.78 5.96
CA LEU A 30 4.00 8.39 5.02
C LEU A 30 4.65 9.63 4.42
N GLU A 31 5.04 9.56 3.15
CA GLU A 31 5.67 10.68 2.45
C GLU A 31 4.62 11.74 2.09
N ALA A 32 4.90 13.01 2.42
CA ALA A 32 4.01 14.12 2.15
C ALA A 32 4.30 14.76 0.78
N TYR A 33 3.24 15.14 0.04
CA TYR A 33 3.33 15.72 -1.29
C TYR A 33 2.42 16.96 -1.44
N PRO A 34 2.94 18.08 -2.01
CA PRO A 34 4.37 18.34 -2.22
C PRO A 34 5.12 18.32 -0.88
N GLU A 35 6.41 18.04 -0.92
CA GLU A 35 7.27 18.08 0.26
C GLU A 35 7.29 19.53 0.78
N GLY A 36 6.55 19.79 1.86
CA GLY A 36 6.25 21.12 2.39
C GLY A 36 6.81 21.36 3.79
N GLU A 37 6.29 22.38 4.49
CA GLU A 37 6.74 22.76 5.84
C GLU A 37 6.59 21.67 6.91
N GLN A 38 5.83 20.61 6.65
CA GLN A 38 5.60 19.48 7.56
C GLN A 38 6.78 18.49 7.59
N GLY A 39 7.79 18.66 6.75
CA GLY A 39 8.93 17.74 6.62
C GLY A 39 8.67 16.58 5.67
N SER A 40 9.60 15.63 5.62
CA SER A 40 9.61 14.50 4.66
C SER A 40 8.52 13.44 4.90
N GLY A 41 7.65 13.62 5.91
CA GLY A 41 6.55 12.69 6.19
C GLY A 41 6.32 12.39 7.67
N TRP A 42 5.50 11.36 7.93
CA TRP A 42 5.18 10.89 9.29
C TRP A 42 5.59 9.44 9.49
N ASN A 43 6.23 9.15 10.62
CA ASN A 43 6.47 7.77 11.03
C ASN A 43 5.13 7.08 11.30
N VAL A 44 4.95 5.90 10.73
CA VAL A 44 3.72 5.14 10.79
C VAL A 44 4.01 3.70 11.16
N THR A 45 3.20 3.15 12.05
CA THR A 45 3.13 1.72 12.34
C THR A 45 1.80 1.21 11.82
N LEU A 46 1.82 0.16 10.97
CA LEU A 46 0.63 -0.49 10.46
C LEU A 46 0.52 -1.91 11.02
N GLU A 47 -0.63 -2.29 11.54
CA GLU A 47 -1.01 -3.68 11.80
C GLU A 47 -1.85 -4.17 10.63
N ILE A 48 -1.34 -5.17 9.92
CA ILE A 48 -1.89 -5.64 8.64
C ILE A 48 -2.26 -7.11 8.82
N GLY A 49 -3.50 -7.44 8.53
CA GLY A 49 -3.98 -8.82 8.51
C GLY A 49 -3.65 -9.53 7.20
N LEU A 50 -4.08 -10.79 7.09
CA LEU A 50 -3.83 -11.62 5.90
C LEU A 50 -4.33 -10.97 4.60
N TYR A 51 -3.60 -11.17 3.52
CA TYR A 51 -3.99 -10.70 2.19
C TYR A 51 -5.42 -11.16 1.78
N PRO A 52 -6.27 -10.27 1.24
CA PRO A 52 -7.61 -10.64 0.77
C PRO A 52 -7.52 -11.47 -0.52
N MET A 53 -7.58 -12.80 -0.39
CA MET A 53 -7.41 -13.75 -1.50
C MET A 53 -8.63 -13.88 -2.43
N THR A 54 -9.80 -13.35 -2.08
CA THR A 54 -11.03 -13.49 -2.86
C THR A 54 -11.73 -12.15 -3.04
N ASP A 55 -12.45 -11.99 -4.14
CA ASP A 55 -13.26 -10.81 -4.41
C ASP A 55 -14.25 -10.53 -3.26
N GLY A 56 -14.35 -9.27 -2.86
CA GLY A 56 -15.16 -8.81 -1.73
C GLY A 56 -14.59 -9.13 -0.35
N ALA A 57 -13.43 -9.80 -0.24
CA ALA A 57 -12.78 -10.03 1.05
C ALA A 57 -12.09 -8.75 1.53
N CYS A 58 -12.11 -8.56 2.85
CA CYS A 58 -11.40 -7.50 3.54
C CYS A 58 -10.65 -8.05 4.74
N THR A 59 -9.50 -7.45 5.03
CA THR A 59 -8.65 -7.76 6.18
C THR A 59 -8.41 -6.51 7.02
N ILE A 60 -7.90 -6.70 8.22
CA ILE A 60 -7.57 -5.59 9.13
C ILE A 60 -6.43 -4.77 8.52
N TRP A 61 -6.58 -3.45 8.54
CA TRP A 61 -5.53 -2.49 8.22
C TRP A 61 -5.55 -1.37 9.24
N ARG A 62 -4.85 -1.56 10.36
CA ARG A 62 -4.87 -0.58 11.45
C ARG A 62 -3.62 0.26 11.39
N SER A 63 -3.81 1.58 11.32
CA SER A 63 -2.70 2.52 11.26
C SER A 63 -2.54 3.30 12.56
N THR A 64 -1.28 3.49 12.94
CA THR A 64 -0.86 4.33 14.05
C THR A 64 0.19 5.30 13.55
N TYR A 65 -0.07 6.60 13.70
CA TYR A 65 0.88 7.65 13.30
C TYR A 65 1.63 8.18 14.52
N VAL A 66 2.92 8.45 14.37
CA VAL A 66 3.74 9.10 15.40
C VAL A 66 4.25 10.43 14.86
N GLU A 67 3.92 11.49 15.57
CA GLU A 67 4.32 12.85 15.25
C GLU A 67 4.88 13.50 16.52
N ASN A 68 6.10 14.02 16.47
CA ASN A 68 6.77 14.63 17.65
C ASN A 68 6.76 13.72 18.90
N ASN A 69 6.96 12.41 18.71
CA ASN A 69 6.83 11.37 19.76
C ASN A 69 5.45 11.21 20.38
N ILE A 70 4.40 11.80 19.79
CA ILE A 70 3.01 11.66 20.21
C ILE A 70 2.28 10.74 19.22
N ARG A 71 1.59 9.72 19.75
CA ARG A 71 0.79 8.79 18.96
C ARG A 71 -0.52 9.47 18.51
N GLN A 72 -0.60 9.86 17.24
CA GLN A 72 -1.73 10.55 16.63
C GLN A 72 -2.68 9.52 16.00
N GLY A 73 -3.49 8.90 16.85
CA GLY A 73 -4.67 8.14 16.44
C GLY A 73 -4.41 6.70 15.98
N LEU A 74 -5.42 5.86 16.25
CA LEU A 74 -5.60 4.51 15.72
C LEU A 74 -6.77 4.62 14.72
N LYS A 75 -6.51 4.60 13.41
CA LYS A 75 -7.61 4.47 12.44
C LYS A 75 -7.67 3.02 11.98
N ASP A 76 -8.81 2.40 12.24
CA ASP A 76 -9.13 1.03 11.87
C ASP A 76 -9.65 1.03 10.43
N TYR A 77 -8.73 0.94 9.47
CA TYR A 77 -9.07 0.73 8.07
C TYR A 77 -9.29 -0.76 7.79
N ARG A 78 -9.81 -1.04 6.59
CA ARG A 78 -9.84 -2.40 6.04
C ARG A 78 -9.12 -2.43 4.70
N PHE A 79 -8.25 -3.40 4.49
CA PHE A 79 -7.64 -3.63 3.17
C PHE A 79 -8.45 -4.69 2.44
N CYS A 80 -8.96 -4.35 1.26
CA CYS A 80 -9.99 -5.11 0.58
C CYS A 80 -9.60 -5.42 -0.87
N ARG A 81 -10.15 -6.51 -1.38
CA ARG A 81 -10.17 -6.85 -2.80
C ARG A 81 -11.57 -6.61 -3.36
N GLY A 82 -11.65 -5.87 -4.45
CA GLY A 82 -12.85 -5.63 -5.23
C GLY A 82 -13.10 -6.76 -6.21
N ARG A 83 -13.11 -6.46 -7.51
CA ARG A 83 -13.29 -7.44 -8.59
C ARG A 83 -11.96 -7.74 -9.29
N GLY A 84 -11.41 -8.92 -9.02
CA GLY A 84 -10.14 -9.37 -9.57
C GLY A 84 -8.94 -9.06 -8.67
N ALA A 85 -7.80 -9.66 -9.01
CA ALA A 85 -6.60 -9.65 -8.16
C ALA A 85 -5.99 -8.25 -7.96
N ASP A 86 -6.14 -7.38 -8.96
CA ASP A 86 -5.53 -6.05 -9.01
C ASP A 86 -6.44 -4.93 -8.49
N ASP A 87 -7.73 -5.22 -8.25
CA ASP A 87 -8.67 -4.27 -7.69
C ASP A 87 -8.53 -4.25 -6.16
N LEU A 88 -7.47 -3.59 -5.69
CA LEU A 88 -7.16 -3.48 -4.27
C LEU A 88 -7.50 -2.07 -3.77
N PHE A 89 -8.06 -1.99 -2.57
CA PHE A 89 -8.38 -0.71 -1.96
C PHE A 89 -8.37 -0.77 -0.43
N ILE A 90 -8.14 0.37 0.18
CA ILE A 90 -8.28 0.59 1.61
C ILE A 90 -9.62 1.27 1.85
N ASP A 91 -10.48 0.63 2.62
CA ASP A 91 -11.74 1.18 3.08
C ASP A 91 -11.53 1.95 4.38
N GLU A 92 -11.82 3.24 4.35
CA GLU A 92 -11.77 4.14 5.52
C GLU A 92 -13.04 4.12 6.36
N GLY A 93 -14.06 3.39 5.92
CA GLY A 93 -15.42 3.49 6.44
C GLY A 93 -16.17 4.67 5.83
N SER A 94 -17.44 4.81 6.22
CA SER A 94 -18.32 5.92 5.77
C SER A 94 -18.44 6.06 4.24
N GLY A 95 -18.20 4.99 3.48
CA GLY A 95 -18.24 4.98 2.02
C GLY A 95 -17.01 5.58 1.34
N VAL A 96 -15.94 5.86 2.08
CA VAL A 96 -14.68 6.37 1.55
C VAL A 96 -13.72 5.22 1.31
N THR A 97 -13.29 5.06 0.06
CA THR A 97 -12.27 4.09 -0.32
C THR A 97 -11.09 4.78 -0.97
N ILE A 98 -9.93 4.16 -0.82
CA ILE A 98 -8.66 4.62 -1.38
C ILE A 98 -8.10 3.46 -2.20
N SER A 99 -7.79 3.70 -3.47
CA SER A 99 -7.13 2.71 -4.31
C SER A 99 -5.76 2.33 -3.76
N ALA A 100 -5.45 1.04 -3.69
CA ALA A 100 -4.12 0.53 -3.42
C ALA A 100 -3.65 -0.29 -4.62
N GLN A 101 -2.37 -0.24 -4.97
CA GLN A 101 -1.85 -0.93 -6.14
C GLN A 101 -0.49 -1.56 -5.84
N TRP A 102 -0.27 -2.74 -6.40
CA TRP A 102 1.06 -3.32 -6.48
C TRP A 102 1.80 -2.77 -7.69
N ILE A 103 3.01 -2.28 -7.45
CA ILE A 103 3.97 -1.89 -8.47
C ILE A 103 5.22 -2.73 -8.22
N ASN A 104 5.40 -3.79 -9.01
CA ASN A 104 6.38 -4.86 -8.73
C ASN A 104 6.17 -5.45 -7.33
N ASP A 105 7.17 -5.29 -6.45
CA ASP A 105 7.18 -5.72 -5.06
C ASP A 105 6.78 -4.63 -4.08
N VAL A 106 6.18 -3.53 -4.53
CA VAL A 106 5.78 -2.41 -3.66
C VAL A 106 4.27 -2.20 -3.70
N LEU A 107 3.60 -2.27 -2.54
CA LEU A 107 2.23 -1.83 -2.38
C LEU A 107 2.24 -0.32 -2.16
N VAL A 108 1.54 0.40 -3.02
CA VAL A 108 1.41 1.85 -2.98
C VAL A 108 -0.04 2.22 -2.71
N SER A 109 -0.27 3.14 -1.79
CA SER A 109 -1.59 3.72 -1.54
C SER A 109 -1.47 5.21 -1.22
N PRO A 110 -2.23 6.08 -1.87
CA PRO A 110 -2.35 7.48 -1.48
C PRO A 110 -3.17 7.61 -0.20
N PHE A 111 -2.99 8.70 0.53
CA PHE A 111 -3.78 9.04 1.72
C PHE A 111 -3.98 10.54 1.80
N LYS A 112 -5.04 10.97 2.48
CA LYS A 112 -5.17 12.35 2.94
C LYS A 112 -4.95 12.39 4.44
N TYR A 113 -3.94 13.12 4.87
CA TYR A 113 -3.65 13.31 6.29
C TYR A 113 -3.44 14.79 6.60
N LYS A 114 -4.20 15.32 7.57
CA LYS A 114 -4.19 16.75 7.95
C LYS A 114 -4.32 17.74 6.78
N GLY A 115 -5.09 17.36 5.75
CA GLY A 115 -5.30 18.20 4.58
C GLY A 115 -4.20 18.10 3.51
N VAL A 116 -3.15 17.32 3.75
CA VAL A 116 -2.05 17.06 2.81
C VAL A 116 -2.23 15.71 2.14
N PHE A 117 -1.80 15.64 0.88
CA PHE A 117 -1.72 14.39 0.13
C PHE A 117 -0.45 13.65 0.56
N ALA A 118 -0.60 12.41 0.97
CA ALA A 118 0.51 11.56 1.37
C ALA A 118 0.50 10.25 0.58
N VAL A 119 1.64 9.60 0.47
CA VAL A 119 1.76 8.28 -0.15
C VAL A 119 2.39 7.33 0.87
N SER A 120 1.77 6.17 1.05
CA SER A 120 2.41 5.03 1.69
C SER A 120 2.97 4.12 0.63
N SER A 121 4.23 3.73 0.79
CA SER A 121 4.86 2.67 0.00
C SER A 121 5.39 1.60 0.94
N MET A 122 5.05 0.35 0.66
CA MET A 122 5.42 -0.81 1.47
C MET A 122 6.01 -1.87 0.53
N ARG A 123 7.25 -2.26 0.75
CA ARG A 123 7.92 -3.27 -0.05
C ARG A 123 7.65 -4.66 0.53
N MET A 124 7.33 -5.61 -0.33
CA MET A 124 7.32 -7.02 0.00
C MET A 124 8.73 -7.60 -0.13
N ARG A 125 9.24 -8.19 0.95
CA ARG A 125 10.47 -9.00 0.96
C ARG A 125 10.13 -10.44 1.37
N GLY A 126 9.92 -11.30 0.37
CA GLY A 126 9.39 -12.65 0.60
C GLY A 126 7.93 -12.57 1.04
N ASP A 127 7.66 -12.95 2.29
CA ASP A 127 6.32 -12.95 2.90
C ASP A 127 6.14 -11.80 3.92
N ILE A 128 7.06 -10.83 3.97
CA ILE A 128 7.08 -9.73 4.95
C ILE A 128 6.91 -8.39 4.24
N LEU A 129 6.07 -7.52 4.82
CA LEU A 129 5.99 -6.11 4.46
C LEU A 129 7.00 -5.26 5.23
N GLU A 130 7.69 -4.39 4.52
CA GLU A 130 8.72 -3.48 5.02
C GLU A 130 8.66 -2.09 4.39
#